data_AF-A0A6G1IUW1-F1
#
_entry.id   AF-A0A6G1IUW1-F1
#
_cell.length_a   1.000
_cell.length_b   1.000
_cell.length_c   1.000
_cell.angle_alpha   90.00
_cell.angle_beta   90.00
_cell.angle_gamma   90.00
#
_symmetry.space_group_name_H-M   'P 1'
#
loop_
_entity.id
_entity.type
_entity.pdbx_description
1 polymer ?
#
loop_
_entity_poly.entity_id
_entity_poly.type
_entity_poly.pdbx_seq_one_letter_code
_entity_poly.pdbx_strand_id
1 'polypeptide(L)'
;MTPICGHFSPLFEEHYGNFSQLYISENAVELSSSSSQYLYSPSILYRPRWRESLHYIGAASTLSLIICVLIYYFTLFRFLSEKGVLRVRDGRLRLPALPYAVPLLYNALELAWSPARFLEYITSSKALTSKPGTIFALSRILNTPKKVIPFYAADYSGMAAKPRKESTVRHEDRIHYWQAHTNQKWLSGASIRLMSENYLRFLNDELARSISGNDWVDVPDLYRFLQIHVSTAAIKAMMGTEIFKQYQTLVEDFWEFDRKEIGADWLEVIFIGACHYAL
;
A
#
# COMPACT_ATOMS: atom_id res chain seq x y z
N MET A 1 2.92 44.63 -5.34
CA MET A 1 3.04 43.15 -5.26
C MET A 1 4.35 42.83 -4.57
N THR A 2 4.30 42.64 -3.26
CA THR A 2 5.45 42.34 -2.40
C THR A 2 5.54 40.83 -2.19
N PRO A 3 6.73 40.21 -2.28
CA PRO A 3 6.88 38.78 -2.07
C PRO A 3 6.89 38.48 -0.57
N ILE A 4 5.98 37.61 -0.16
CA ILE A 4 5.96 37.03 1.19
C ILE A 4 6.99 35.89 1.20
N CYS A 5 8.22 36.19 1.62
CA CYS A 5 9.19 35.18 2.03
C CYS A 5 8.85 34.75 3.47
N GLY A 6 8.21 33.60 3.63
CA GLY A 6 8.00 32.96 4.92
C GLY A 6 9.33 32.53 5.52
N HIS A 7 9.73 33.21 6.59
CA HIS A 7 10.88 32.90 7.42
C HIS A 7 10.55 31.64 8.25
N PHE A 8 11.08 30.48 7.87
CA PHE A 8 11.04 29.27 8.68
C PHE A 8 12.11 29.39 9.76
N SER A 9 11.71 29.61 11.02
CA SER A 9 12.63 29.65 12.17
C SER A 9 13.25 28.27 12.44
N PRO A 10 14.57 28.17 12.67
CA PRO A 10 15.23 26.96 13.12
C PRO A 10 15.24 26.94 14.64
N LEU A 11 14.20 26.36 15.25
CA LEU A 11 14.11 26.15 16.70
C LEU A 11 13.66 24.72 16.98
N PHE A 12 14.42 23.71 16.54
CA PHE A 12 14.23 22.33 17.01
C PHE A 12 15.44 21.47 16.62
N GLU A 13 16.64 21.85 17.07
CA GLU A 13 17.85 21.06 16.77
C GLU A 13 18.87 20.99 17.92
N GLU A 14 18.43 21.09 19.18
CA GLU A 14 19.29 20.79 20.33
C GLU A 14 18.43 20.17 21.45
N HIS A 15 18.38 18.83 21.51
CA HIS A 15 18.17 17.99 22.71
C HIS A 15 17.70 16.58 22.32
N TYR A 16 18.60 15.80 21.70
CA TYR A 16 18.46 14.33 21.66
C TYR A 16 19.81 13.71 22.06
N GLY A 17 20.20 13.93 23.32
CA GLY A 17 21.25 13.19 23.98
C GLY A 17 20.65 12.03 24.78
N ASN A 18 21.15 10.82 24.56
CA ASN A 18 21.03 9.61 25.40
C ASN A 18 19.63 9.22 25.90
N PHE A 19 18.91 8.43 25.11
CA PHE A 19 17.72 7.68 25.57
C PHE A 19 17.76 6.22 25.12
N SER A 20 18.90 5.54 25.34
CA SER A 20 19.11 4.14 24.96
C SER A 20 19.14 3.16 26.14
N GLN A 21 18.77 3.58 27.35
CA GLN A 21 18.62 2.66 28.48
C GLN A 21 17.45 3.11 29.36
N LEU A 22 16.27 2.52 29.16
CA LEU A 22 15.34 2.15 30.22
C LEU A 22 14.10 1.49 29.58
N TYR A 23 13.57 0.46 30.25
CA TYR A 23 12.35 -0.30 29.96
C TYR A 23 12.44 -1.48 28.99
N ILE A 24 13.02 -2.57 29.50
CA ILE A 24 12.42 -3.91 29.35
C ILE A 24 12.02 -4.32 30.77
N SER A 25 10.77 -4.06 31.17
CA SER A 25 10.21 -4.66 32.38
C SER A 25 9.33 -5.84 31.98
N GLU A 26 9.72 -7.00 32.50
CA GLU A 26 9.04 -8.28 32.46
C GLU A 26 7.57 -8.13 32.88
N ASN A 27 6.65 -8.60 32.04
CA ASN A 27 5.32 -9.01 32.45
C ASN A 27 5.00 -10.32 31.72
N ALA A 28 5.55 -11.40 32.26
CA ALA A 28 5.11 -12.76 31.95
C ALA A 28 3.74 -12.96 32.60
N VAL A 29 2.69 -12.86 31.80
CA VAL A 29 1.33 -13.23 32.22
C VAL A 29 1.24 -14.76 32.15
N GLU A 30 1.21 -15.39 33.32
CA GLU A 30 0.85 -16.80 33.51
C GLU A 30 -0.60 -17.01 33.07
N LEU A 31 -0.78 -17.55 31.87
CA LEU A 31 -2.08 -18.06 31.41
C LEU A 31 -2.31 -19.45 32.03
N SER A 32 -3.15 -19.48 33.05
CA SER A 32 -3.52 -20.70 33.77
C SER A 32 -4.22 -21.69 32.85
N SER A 33 -3.67 -22.90 32.80
CA SER A 33 -4.24 -24.08 32.17
C SER A 33 -5.52 -24.51 32.89
N SER A 34 -6.68 -24.15 32.33
CA SER A 34 -7.97 -24.73 32.71
C SER A 34 -8.44 -25.71 31.64
N SER A 35 -8.16 -26.97 31.91
CA SER A 35 -8.51 -28.15 31.14
C SER A 35 -10.03 -28.34 31.03
N SER A 36 -10.61 -27.98 29.88
CA SER A 36 -11.95 -28.45 29.50
C SER A 36 -11.82 -29.74 28.70
N GLN A 37 -11.97 -30.87 29.40
CA GLN A 37 -12.11 -32.20 28.82
C GLN A 37 -13.46 -32.30 28.08
N TYR A 38 -13.45 -32.07 26.77
CA TYR A 38 -14.54 -32.51 25.91
C TYR A 38 -14.30 -33.97 25.51
N LEU A 39 -15.16 -34.84 26.04
CA LEU A 39 -15.29 -36.26 25.68
C LEU A 39 -15.54 -36.40 24.17
N TYR A 40 -14.49 -36.71 23.42
CA TYR A 40 -14.59 -37.14 22.03
C TYR A 40 -15.03 -38.62 22.00
N SER A 41 -16.24 -38.86 21.48
CA SER A 41 -16.75 -40.21 21.19
C SER A 41 -16.04 -40.80 19.96
N PRO A 42 -15.33 -41.94 20.05
CA PRO A 42 -14.46 -42.44 18.98
C PRO A 42 -15.14 -43.47 18.04
N SER A 43 -16.44 -43.39 17.77
CA SER A 43 -17.17 -44.45 17.04
C SER A 43 -17.82 -44.08 15.70
N ILE A 44 -17.35 -43.02 15.02
CA ILE A 44 -17.78 -42.70 13.64
C ILE A 44 -16.56 -42.67 12.68
N LEU A 45 -15.89 -43.82 12.57
CA LEU A 45 -15.07 -44.24 11.42
C LEU A 45 -15.73 -45.56 10.96
N TYR A 46 -16.09 -45.84 9.70
CA TYR A 46 -15.39 -45.59 8.45
C TYR A 46 -16.37 -45.98 7.32
N ARG A 47 -16.80 -45.05 6.45
CA ARG A 47 -17.36 -45.40 5.13
C ARG A 47 -16.40 -44.92 4.05
N PRO A 48 -15.84 -45.80 3.21
CA PRO A 48 -14.87 -45.42 2.19
C PRO A 48 -15.61 -44.88 0.95
N ARG A 49 -16.03 -43.61 0.98
CA ARG A 49 -16.57 -42.92 -0.20
C ARG A 49 -15.63 -41.83 -0.77
N TRP A 50 -14.58 -41.50 -0.04
CA TRP A 50 -13.62 -40.45 -0.42
C TRP A 50 -12.74 -40.81 -1.63
N ARG A 51 -12.65 -42.09 -2.01
CA ARG A 51 -11.80 -42.52 -3.14
C ARG A 51 -12.31 -41.97 -4.48
N GLU A 52 -13.63 -41.84 -4.64
CA GLU A 52 -14.21 -41.21 -5.84
C GLU A 52 -14.03 -39.69 -5.81
N SER A 53 -14.17 -39.04 -4.65
CA SER A 53 -13.98 -37.60 -4.49
C SER A 53 -12.55 -37.13 -4.77
N LEU A 54 -11.53 -37.96 -4.47
CA LEU A 54 -10.13 -37.61 -4.74
C LEU A 54 -9.83 -37.51 -6.25
N HIS A 55 -10.50 -38.30 -7.10
CA HIS A 55 -10.34 -38.19 -8.56
C HIS A 55 -10.95 -36.88 -9.10
N TYR A 56 -12.09 -36.45 -8.57
CA TYR A 56 -12.70 -35.17 -8.94
C TYR A 56 -11.88 -33.97 -8.48
N ILE A 57 -11.31 -34.01 -7.27
CA ILE A 57 -10.44 -32.95 -6.75
C ILE A 57 -9.16 -32.84 -7.60
N GLY A 58 -8.57 -33.99 -7.97
CA GLY A 58 -7.41 -34.03 -8.86
C GLY A 58 -7.71 -33.45 -10.23
N ALA A 59 -8.82 -33.85 -10.86
CA ALA A 59 -9.23 -33.36 -12.18
C ALA A 59 -9.59 -31.87 -12.17
N ALA A 60 -10.25 -31.37 -11.13
CA ALA A 60 -10.57 -29.95 -11.01
C ALA A 60 -9.31 -29.09 -10.86
N SER A 61 -8.33 -29.57 -10.09
CA SER A 61 -7.05 -28.88 -9.88
C SER A 61 -6.21 -28.83 -11.16
N THR A 62 -6.15 -29.92 -11.92
CA THR A 62 -5.43 -29.94 -13.20
C THR A 62 -6.09 -29.06 -14.25
N LEU A 63 -7.43 -29.05 -14.32
CA LEU A 63 -8.18 -28.22 -15.25
C LEU A 63 -8.03 -26.73 -14.92
N SER A 64 -8.01 -26.37 -13.63
CA SER A 64 -7.71 -25.00 -13.19
C SER A 64 -6.31 -24.55 -13.61
N LEU A 65 -5.29 -25.38 -13.44
CA LEU A 65 -3.92 -25.07 -13.87
C LEU A 65 -3.83 -24.92 -15.40
N ILE A 66 -4.51 -25.79 -16.16
CA ILE A 66 -4.55 -25.69 -17.63
C ILE A 66 -5.18 -24.36 -18.06
N ILE A 67 -6.31 -23.96 -17.44
CA ILE A 67 -6.95 -22.68 -17.74
C ILE A 67 -6.02 -21.51 -17.45
N CYS A 68 -5.33 -21.50 -16.30
CA CYS A 68 -4.36 -20.46 -15.95
C CYS A 68 -3.20 -20.38 -16.97
N VAL A 69 -2.69 -21.54 -17.40
CA VAL A 69 -1.63 -21.62 -18.41
C VAL A 69 -2.11 -21.11 -19.77
N LEU A 70 -3.32 -21.46 -20.20
CA LEU A 70 -3.90 -21.00 -21.46
C LEU A 70 -4.15 -19.48 -21.45
N ILE A 71 -4.66 -18.93 -20.35
CA ILE A 71 -4.84 -17.48 -20.18
C ILE A 71 -3.48 -16.77 -20.23
N TYR A 72 -2.44 -17.34 -19.59
CA TYR A 72 -1.08 -16.81 -19.66
C TYR A 72 -0.51 -16.81 -21.09
N TYR A 73 -0.60 -17.94 -21.81
CA TYR A 73 -0.10 -18.00 -23.19
C TYR A 73 -0.89 -17.11 -24.14
N PHE A 74 -2.20 -17.00 -23.97
CA PHE A 74 -3.04 -16.12 -24.77
C PHE A 74 -2.67 -14.64 -24.57
N THR A 75 -2.51 -14.21 -23.31
CA THR A 75 -2.10 -12.84 -22.99
C THR A 75 -0.67 -12.54 -23.48
N LEU A 76 0.26 -13.49 -23.34
CA LEU A 76 1.62 -13.38 -23.86
C LEU A 76 1.65 -13.32 -25.40
N PHE A 77 0.89 -14.17 -26.08
CA PHE A 77 0.81 -14.19 -27.54
C PHE A 77 0.27 -12.87 -28.09
N ARG A 78 -0.80 -12.31 -27.50
CA ARG A 78 -1.30 -10.98 -27.87
C ARG A 78 -0.23 -9.90 -27.68
N PHE A 79 0.45 -9.91 -26.53
CA PHE A 79 1.50 -8.95 -26.25
C PHE A 79 2.66 -9.01 -27.26
N LEU A 80 3.06 -10.22 -27.67
CA LEU A 80 4.10 -10.41 -28.69
C LEU A 80 3.60 -10.01 -30.08
N SER A 81 2.35 -10.30 -30.42
CA SER A 81 1.71 -9.89 -31.68
C SER A 81 1.65 -8.36 -31.81
N GLU A 82 1.26 -7.66 -30.74
CA GLU A 82 1.19 -6.18 -30.71
C GLU A 82 2.58 -5.52 -30.73
N LYS A 83 3.58 -6.14 -30.10
CA LYS A 83 4.99 -5.70 -30.23
C LYS A 83 5.53 -5.82 -31.66
N GLY A 84 5.00 -6.73 -32.47
CA GLY A 84 5.32 -6.82 -33.90
C GLY A 84 4.85 -5.62 -34.71
N VAL A 85 3.81 -4.91 -34.25
CA VAL A 85 3.18 -3.77 -34.96
C VAL A 85 3.82 -2.43 -34.56
N LEU A 86 4.41 -2.32 -33.38
CA LEU A 86 5.04 -1.07 -32.89
C LEU A 86 6.50 -0.90 -33.33
N ARG A 87 6.84 -1.29 -34.58
CA ARG A 87 8.05 -0.78 -35.25
C ARG A 87 7.84 0.70 -35.61
N VAL A 88 8.25 1.55 -34.67
CA VAL A 88 8.94 2.84 -34.87
C VAL A 88 8.46 3.64 -36.11
N ARG A 89 7.47 4.52 -35.92
CA ARG A 89 7.21 5.64 -36.85
C ARG A 89 7.52 7.02 -36.26
N ASP A 90 7.43 7.23 -34.95
CA ASP A 90 7.33 8.60 -34.42
C ASP A 90 8.42 9.07 -33.42
N GLY A 91 9.49 8.32 -33.19
CA GLY A 91 10.63 8.81 -32.38
C GLY A 91 10.32 9.22 -30.92
N ARG A 92 9.07 9.09 -30.46
CA ARG A 92 8.64 9.30 -29.08
C ARG A 92 8.54 7.93 -28.41
N LEU A 93 9.39 7.69 -27.42
CA LEU A 93 9.30 6.54 -26.51
C LEU A 93 7.97 6.63 -25.75
N ARG A 94 6.90 6.03 -26.29
CA ARG A 94 5.76 5.63 -25.47
C ARG A 94 6.25 4.48 -24.61
N LEU A 95 6.30 4.67 -23.29
CA LEU A 95 6.52 3.58 -22.35
C LEU A 95 5.52 2.48 -22.71
N PRO A 96 5.96 1.24 -22.98
CA PRO A 96 5.01 0.16 -23.21
C PRO A 96 4.17 0.04 -21.95
N ALA A 97 2.87 0.32 -22.07
CA ALA A 97 1.91 -0.06 -21.06
C ALA A 97 1.84 -1.59 -21.10
N LEU A 98 2.82 -2.24 -20.45
CA LEU A 98 2.72 -3.64 -20.11
C LEU A 98 1.39 -3.80 -19.36
N PRO A 99 0.49 -4.72 -19.75
CA PRO A 99 -0.62 -5.05 -18.90
C PRO A 99 -0.02 -5.50 -17.56
N TYR A 100 -0.26 -4.70 -16.51
CA TYR A 100 0.36 -4.86 -15.19
C TYR A 100 0.14 -6.26 -14.59
N ALA A 101 -0.79 -7.05 -15.14
CA ALA A 101 -1.03 -8.45 -14.81
C ALA A 101 0.20 -9.36 -15.05
N VAL A 102 0.99 -9.16 -16.11
CA VAL A 102 2.13 -10.05 -16.43
C VAL A 102 3.30 -9.86 -15.45
N PRO A 103 3.73 -8.63 -15.12
CA PRO A 103 4.68 -8.41 -14.03
C PRO A 103 4.13 -8.85 -12.67
N LEU A 104 2.83 -8.67 -12.40
CA LEU A 104 2.21 -9.09 -11.14
C LEU A 104 2.22 -10.62 -11.00
N LEU A 105 1.87 -11.37 -12.05
CA LEU A 105 1.94 -12.84 -12.05
C LEU A 105 3.38 -13.35 -11.93
N TYR A 106 4.34 -12.74 -12.64
CA TYR A 106 5.74 -13.13 -12.55
C TYR A 106 6.29 -12.94 -11.12
N ASN A 107 6.01 -11.79 -10.51
CA ASN A 107 6.38 -11.52 -9.12
C ASN A 107 5.60 -12.40 -8.12
N ALA A 108 4.32 -12.69 -8.37
CA ALA A 108 3.51 -13.56 -7.52
C ALA A 108 3.97 -15.03 -7.57
N LEU A 109 4.37 -15.51 -8.75
CA LEU A 109 4.96 -16.83 -8.92
C LEU A 109 6.34 -16.91 -8.26
N GLU A 110 7.19 -15.89 -8.39
CA GLU A 110 8.48 -15.85 -7.67
C GLU A 110 8.29 -15.79 -6.15
N LEU A 111 7.31 -15.03 -5.67
CA LEU A 111 6.96 -14.96 -4.24
C LEU A 111 6.44 -16.32 -3.73
N ALA A 112 5.58 -17.00 -4.49
CA ALA A 112 5.04 -18.30 -4.13
C ALA A 112 6.09 -19.44 -4.18
N TRP A 113 7.00 -19.39 -5.15
CA TRP A 113 7.99 -20.44 -5.38
C TRP A 113 9.26 -20.27 -4.54
N SER A 114 9.72 -19.03 -4.33
CA SER A 114 10.95 -18.74 -3.62
C SER A 114 10.89 -17.41 -2.87
N PRO A 115 10.15 -17.34 -1.74
CA PRO A 115 9.99 -16.10 -0.99
C PRO A 115 11.32 -15.50 -0.54
N ALA A 116 12.33 -16.34 -0.23
CA ALA A 116 13.66 -15.87 0.14
C ALA A 116 14.37 -15.11 -1.00
N ARG A 117 14.30 -15.60 -2.24
CA ARG A 117 14.89 -14.93 -3.42
C ARG A 117 14.13 -13.66 -3.79
N PHE A 118 12.81 -13.69 -3.67
CA PHE A 118 11.98 -12.52 -3.89
C PHE A 118 12.29 -11.42 -2.87
N LEU A 119 12.43 -11.78 -1.58
CA LEU A 119 12.84 -10.84 -0.54
C LEU A 119 14.26 -10.35 -0.77
N GLU A 120 15.21 -11.20 -1.15
CA GLU A 120 16.56 -10.81 -1.54
C GLU A 120 16.51 -9.83 -2.72
N TYR A 121 15.70 -10.07 -3.73
CA TYR A 121 15.53 -9.18 -4.88
C TYR A 121 14.95 -7.81 -4.46
N ILE A 122 13.88 -7.79 -3.65
CA ILE A 122 13.30 -6.53 -3.15
C ILE A 122 14.29 -5.76 -2.29
N THR A 123 15.00 -6.45 -1.39
CA THR A 123 15.93 -5.81 -0.44
C THR A 123 17.26 -5.40 -1.10
N SER A 124 17.72 -6.14 -2.12
CA SER A 124 18.95 -5.84 -2.87
C SER A 124 18.74 -4.83 -3.99
N SER A 125 17.50 -4.61 -4.43
CA SER A 125 17.21 -3.71 -5.53
C SER A 125 17.31 -2.23 -5.11
N LYS A 126 18.55 -1.75 -5.14
CA LYS A 126 18.90 -0.31 -5.21
C LYS A 126 18.40 0.34 -6.52
N ALA A 127 17.87 -0.47 -7.45
CA ALA A 127 17.42 -0.08 -8.77
C ALA A 127 15.90 0.09 -8.90
N LEU A 128 15.09 -0.42 -7.95
CA LEU A 128 13.66 -0.16 -7.89
C LEU A 128 13.43 1.32 -7.55
N THR A 129 13.28 2.12 -8.60
CA THR A 129 12.88 3.51 -8.47
C THR A 129 11.37 3.58 -8.41
N SER A 130 10.84 4.24 -7.37
CA SER A 130 9.41 4.54 -7.26
C SER A 130 8.94 5.57 -8.29
N LYS A 131 9.85 6.15 -9.09
CA LYS A 131 9.59 7.26 -10.01
C LYS A 131 8.41 7.04 -10.98
N PRO A 132 8.28 5.92 -11.71
CA PRO A 132 7.12 5.71 -12.58
C PRO A 132 5.81 5.72 -11.79
N GLY A 133 5.81 5.11 -10.59
CA GLY A 133 4.66 5.13 -9.67
C GLY A 133 4.35 6.53 -9.16
N THR A 134 5.36 7.32 -8.78
CA THR A 134 5.20 8.70 -8.35
C THR A 134 4.65 9.59 -9.47
N ILE A 135 5.18 9.48 -10.69
CA ILE A 135 4.69 10.24 -11.86
C ILE A 135 3.25 9.85 -12.18
N PHE A 136 2.92 8.56 -12.13
CA PHE A 136 1.56 8.09 -12.31
C PHE A 136 0.63 8.68 -11.24
N ALA A 137 0.97 8.54 -9.96
CA ALA A 137 0.17 9.08 -8.85
C ALA A 137 -0.03 10.60 -8.96
N LEU A 138 1.02 11.36 -9.25
CA LEU A 138 0.91 12.81 -9.43
C LEU A 138 0.01 13.19 -10.62
N SER A 139 0.16 12.51 -11.75
CA SER A 139 -0.56 12.85 -12.99
C SER A 139 -2.01 12.35 -13.02
N ARG A 140 -2.35 11.30 -12.27
CA ARG A 140 -3.66 10.64 -12.32
C ARG A 140 -4.45 10.72 -11.02
N ILE A 141 -3.80 10.53 -9.88
CA ILE A 141 -4.47 10.43 -8.58
C ILE A 141 -4.56 11.81 -7.92
N LEU A 142 -3.43 12.52 -7.84
CA LEU A 142 -3.34 13.79 -7.12
C LEU A 142 -3.71 15.01 -7.96
N ASN A 143 -4.19 14.81 -9.19
CA ASN A 143 -4.55 15.85 -10.16
C ASN A 143 -3.50 16.99 -10.26
N THR A 144 -2.22 16.63 -10.19
CA THR A 144 -1.13 17.62 -10.15
C THR A 144 -1.05 18.37 -11.49
N PRO A 145 -0.87 19.70 -11.49
CA PRO A 145 -0.74 20.46 -12.73
C PRO A 145 0.36 19.89 -13.65
N LYS A 146 0.02 19.65 -14.93
CA LYS A 146 0.92 19.02 -15.91
C LYS A 146 2.28 19.72 -16.06
N LYS A 147 2.34 21.03 -15.77
CA LYS A 147 3.58 21.82 -15.78
C LYS A 147 4.63 21.37 -14.75
N VAL A 148 4.21 20.71 -13.66
CA VAL A 148 5.10 20.27 -12.57
C VAL A 148 5.61 18.85 -12.82
N ILE A 149 4.90 18.04 -13.60
CA ILE A 149 5.29 16.64 -13.87
C ILE A 149 6.71 16.52 -14.48
N PRO A 150 7.14 17.36 -15.44
CA PRO A 150 8.51 17.33 -15.96
C PRO A 150 9.58 17.55 -14.88
N PHE A 151 9.28 18.31 -13.81
CA PHE A 151 10.21 18.54 -12.71
C PHE A 151 10.48 17.25 -11.93
N TYR A 152 9.44 16.49 -11.57
CA TYR A 152 9.59 15.16 -10.97
C TYR A 152 10.23 14.16 -11.93
N ALA A 153 9.90 14.24 -13.22
CA ALA A 153 10.50 13.39 -14.24
C ALA A 153 11.98 13.71 -14.51
N ALA A 154 12.44 14.91 -14.17
CA ALA A 154 13.84 15.32 -14.33
C ALA A 154 14.73 14.87 -13.17
N ASP A 155 14.19 14.51 -12.00
CA ASP A 155 15.02 13.96 -10.91
C ASP A 155 15.44 12.51 -11.21
N TYR A 156 16.74 12.30 -11.35
CA TYR A 156 17.37 10.98 -11.49
C TYR A 156 18.48 10.75 -10.45
N SER A 157 18.51 11.57 -9.40
CA SER A 157 19.52 11.52 -8.35
C SER A 157 19.36 10.33 -7.39
N GLY A 158 18.14 9.77 -7.32
CA GLY A 158 17.80 8.64 -6.45
C GLY A 158 17.54 9.05 -4.99
N MET A 159 17.06 8.09 -4.19
CA MET A 159 16.61 8.29 -2.80
C MET A 159 17.74 8.21 -1.75
N ALA A 160 18.94 7.76 -2.14
CA ALA A 160 20.06 7.58 -1.20
C ALA A 160 20.66 8.93 -0.77
N ALA A 161 21.32 8.97 0.40
CA ALA A 161 21.99 10.19 0.88
C ALA A 161 22.98 10.76 -0.14
N LYS A 162 23.81 9.90 -0.72
CA LYS A 162 24.70 10.27 -1.84
C LYS A 162 23.93 10.14 -3.17
N PRO A 163 23.97 11.16 -4.04
CA PRO A 163 23.37 11.04 -5.36
C PRO A 163 24.07 9.95 -6.17
N ARG A 164 23.38 9.42 -7.18
CA ARG A 164 23.99 8.49 -8.14
C ARG A 164 25.18 9.16 -8.85
N LYS A 165 26.19 8.37 -9.22
CA LYS A 165 27.46 8.88 -9.77
C LYS A 165 27.27 9.72 -11.04
N GLU A 166 26.27 9.35 -11.83
CA GLU A 166 25.88 9.98 -13.08
C GLU A 166 24.98 11.22 -12.90
N SER A 167 24.54 11.52 -11.68
CA SER A 167 23.56 12.59 -11.44
C SER A 167 24.17 13.98 -11.38
N THR A 168 23.63 14.88 -12.21
CA THR A 168 23.93 16.33 -12.21
C THR A 168 22.88 17.16 -11.47
N VAL A 169 21.89 16.53 -10.84
CA VAL A 169 20.80 17.21 -10.13
C VAL A 169 21.37 17.87 -8.87
N ARG A 170 21.12 19.17 -8.70
CA ARG A 170 21.53 19.91 -7.50
C ARG A 170 20.83 19.36 -6.27
N HIS A 171 21.45 19.47 -5.09
CA HIS A 171 20.95 18.86 -3.86
C HIS A 171 19.52 19.29 -3.49
N GLU A 172 19.22 20.57 -3.69
CA GLU A 172 17.91 21.18 -3.50
C GLU A 172 16.82 20.64 -4.45
N ASP A 173 17.22 20.16 -5.63
CA ASP A 173 16.30 19.63 -6.65
C ASP A 173 16.13 18.11 -6.57
N ARG A 174 16.71 17.45 -5.55
CA ARG A 174 16.64 15.99 -5.33
C ARG A 174 15.35 15.58 -4.63
N ILE A 175 14.22 15.76 -5.31
CA ILE A 175 12.87 15.54 -4.78
C ILE A 175 12.73 14.15 -4.15
N HIS A 176 13.19 13.09 -4.82
CA HIS A 176 13.05 11.72 -4.33
C HIS A 176 13.88 11.47 -3.07
N TYR A 177 15.05 12.10 -2.96
CA TYR A 177 15.85 12.07 -1.74
C TYR A 177 15.10 12.76 -0.59
N TRP A 178 14.58 13.96 -0.80
CA TRP A 178 13.84 14.69 0.23
C TRP A 178 12.58 13.95 0.67
N GLN A 179 11.83 13.34 -0.24
CA GLN A 179 10.68 12.50 0.09
C GLN A 179 11.07 11.31 0.98
N ALA A 180 12.07 10.53 0.56
CA ALA A 180 12.53 9.38 1.33
C ALA A 180 13.10 9.77 2.69
N HIS A 181 13.92 10.82 2.73
CA HIS A 181 14.57 11.30 3.93
C HIS A 181 13.57 11.89 4.93
N THR A 182 12.60 12.69 4.46
CA THR A 182 11.52 13.25 5.29
C THR A 182 10.67 12.13 5.88
N ASN A 183 10.27 11.14 5.06
CA ASN A 183 9.53 9.99 5.54
C ASN A 183 10.33 9.20 6.58
N GLN A 184 11.62 8.94 6.34
CA GLN A 184 12.46 8.25 7.32
C GLN A 184 12.61 9.05 8.61
N LYS A 185 12.79 10.37 8.53
CA LYS A 185 12.95 11.24 9.70
C LYS A 185 11.70 11.24 10.58
N TRP A 186 10.50 11.33 9.98
CA TRP A 186 9.25 11.47 10.74
C TRP A 186 8.52 10.16 11.02
N LEU A 187 8.79 9.10 10.25
CA LEU A 187 8.19 7.78 10.43
C LEU A 187 9.16 6.76 11.07
N SER A 188 10.14 7.23 11.86
CA SER A 188 11.03 6.34 12.62
C SER A 188 11.37 6.88 14.01
N GLY A 189 11.97 6.04 14.85
CA GLY A 189 12.51 6.45 16.15
C GLY A 189 11.47 7.09 17.10
N ALA A 190 11.82 8.26 17.63
CA ALA A 190 10.99 8.96 18.62
C ALA A 190 9.71 9.57 18.02
N SER A 191 9.74 10.01 16.76
CA SER A 191 8.59 10.69 16.14
C SER A 191 7.45 9.71 15.87
N ILE A 192 7.74 8.51 15.36
CA ILE A 192 6.70 7.48 15.16
C ILE A 192 6.12 7.01 16.50
N ARG A 193 6.94 6.93 17.56
CA ARG A 193 6.44 6.60 18.91
C ARG A 193 5.44 7.64 19.39
N LEU A 194 5.79 8.92 19.31
CA LEU A 194 4.89 10.02 19.69
C LEU A 194 3.61 10.02 18.84
N MET A 195 3.72 9.78 17.54
CA MET A 195 2.56 9.69 16.64
C MET A 195 1.65 8.50 17.02
N SER A 196 2.22 7.35 17.38
CA SER A 196 1.47 6.17 17.84
C SER A 196 0.77 6.41 19.18
N GLU A 197 1.43 7.06 20.13
CA GLU A 197 0.84 7.45 21.42
C GLU A 197 -0.34 8.42 21.21
N ASN A 198 -0.16 9.43 20.34
CA ASN A 198 -1.23 10.35 19.98
C ASN A 198 -2.39 9.62 19.28
N TYR A 199 -2.09 8.70 18.36
CA TYR A 199 -3.08 7.89 17.67
C TYR A 199 -3.92 7.06 18.64
N LEU A 200 -3.28 6.33 19.57
CA LEU A 200 -4.00 5.52 20.56
C LEU A 200 -4.86 6.38 21.47
N ARG A 201 -4.36 7.54 21.92
CA ARG A 201 -5.14 8.50 22.70
C ARG A 201 -6.38 8.95 21.92
N PHE A 202 -6.20 9.43 20.70
CA PHE A 202 -7.33 9.91 19.89
C PHE A 202 -8.32 8.79 19.55
N LEU A 203 -7.84 7.58 19.26
CA LEU A 203 -8.70 6.45 18.99
C LEU A 203 -9.55 6.10 20.21
N ASN A 204 -8.94 6.06 21.39
CA ASN A 204 -9.66 5.81 22.63
C ASN A 204 -10.74 6.89 22.87
N ASP A 205 -10.40 8.16 22.66
CA ASP A 205 -11.35 9.27 22.79
C ASP A 205 -12.50 9.18 21.76
N GLU A 206 -12.22 8.78 20.52
CA GLU A 206 -13.24 8.55 19.49
C GLU A 206 -14.18 7.40 19.84
N LEU A 207 -13.63 6.27 20.31
CA LEU A 207 -14.41 5.10 20.68
C LEU A 207 -15.26 5.36 21.93
N ALA A 208 -14.69 6.00 22.96
CA ALA A 208 -15.42 6.35 24.19
C ALA A 208 -16.60 7.29 23.92
N ARG A 209 -16.46 8.21 22.94
CA ARG A 209 -17.54 9.10 22.53
C ARG A 209 -18.65 8.40 21.76
N SER A 210 -18.30 7.36 21.00
CA SER A 210 -19.21 6.71 20.05
C SER A 210 -19.92 5.50 20.66
N ILE A 211 -19.26 4.83 21.60
CA ILE A 211 -19.77 3.70 22.37
C ILE A 211 -19.86 4.18 23.82
N SER A 212 -20.81 5.09 24.08
CA SER A 212 -21.07 5.57 25.44
C SER A 212 -22.14 4.69 26.09
N GLY A 213 -21.80 4.06 27.22
CA GLY A 213 -22.72 3.27 28.02
C GLY A 213 -22.15 1.92 28.47
N ASN A 214 -22.83 1.29 29.43
CA ASN A 214 -22.52 -0.08 29.87
C ASN A 214 -23.33 -1.14 29.12
N ASP A 215 -24.20 -0.71 28.19
CA ASP A 215 -25.10 -1.57 27.44
C ASP A 215 -24.51 -1.95 26.08
N TRP A 216 -24.98 -3.06 25.53
CA TRP A 216 -24.63 -3.48 24.18
C TRP A 216 -25.17 -2.46 23.16
N VAL A 217 -24.27 -1.89 22.36
CA VAL A 217 -24.61 -0.99 21.26
C VAL A 217 -24.66 -1.79 19.96
N ASP A 218 -25.77 -1.73 19.24
CA ASP A 218 -25.87 -2.30 17.90
C ASP A 218 -25.16 -1.39 16.89
N VAL A 219 -24.20 -1.94 16.16
CA VAL A 219 -23.43 -1.24 15.13
C VAL A 219 -23.81 -1.84 13.77
N PRO A 220 -24.71 -1.19 13.01
CA PRO A 220 -25.29 -1.79 11.80
C PRO A 220 -24.27 -2.00 10.68
N ASP A 221 -23.18 -1.23 10.67
CA ASP A 221 -22.07 -1.36 9.74
C ASP A 221 -20.73 -1.18 10.48
N LEU A 222 -20.18 -2.31 10.94
CA LEU A 222 -18.90 -2.34 11.65
C LEU A 222 -17.75 -1.80 10.80
N TYR A 223 -17.77 -2.02 9.49
CA TYR A 223 -16.69 -1.59 8.62
C TYR A 223 -16.70 -0.06 8.48
N ARG A 224 -17.85 0.54 8.21
CA ARG A 224 -17.99 2.01 8.16
C ARG A 224 -17.68 2.64 9.51
N PHE A 225 -18.10 2.02 10.61
CA PHE A 225 -17.75 2.47 11.96
C PHE A 225 -16.22 2.54 12.15
N LEU A 226 -15.50 1.45 11.82
CA LEU A 226 -14.05 1.43 11.91
C LEU A 226 -13.40 2.45 10.96
N GLN A 227 -13.87 2.55 9.72
CA GLN A 227 -13.39 3.52 8.73
C GLN A 227 -13.44 4.96 9.27
N ILE A 228 -14.53 5.35 9.92
CA ILE A 228 -14.70 6.71 10.43
C ILE A 228 -13.76 6.95 11.63
N HIS A 229 -13.81 6.09 12.65
CA HIS A 229 -13.09 6.36 13.90
C HIS A 229 -11.57 6.14 13.79
N VAL A 230 -11.14 5.09 13.07
CA VAL A 230 -9.71 4.83 12.84
C VAL A 230 -9.09 5.93 11.99
N SER A 231 -9.73 6.32 10.88
CA SER A 231 -9.20 7.39 10.03
C SER A 231 -9.22 8.74 10.73
N THR A 232 -10.26 9.05 11.51
CA THR A 232 -10.30 10.28 12.32
C THR A 232 -9.13 10.35 13.29
N ALA A 233 -8.90 9.27 14.05
CA ALA A 233 -7.79 9.20 15.00
C ALA A 233 -6.42 9.31 14.30
N ALA A 234 -6.25 8.63 13.17
CA ALA A 234 -5.02 8.70 12.37
C ALA A 234 -4.75 10.11 11.83
N ILE A 235 -5.76 10.79 11.28
CA ILE A 235 -5.63 12.16 10.78
C ILE A 235 -5.33 13.13 11.92
N LYS A 236 -6.00 13.01 13.08
CA LYS A 236 -5.69 13.83 14.27
C LYS A 236 -4.25 13.62 14.74
N ALA A 237 -3.77 12.38 14.72
CA ALA A 237 -2.40 12.05 15.12
C ALA A 237 -1.35 12.61 14.16
N MET A 238 -1.60 12.57 12.85
CA MET A 238 -0.67 13.02 11.81
C MET A 238 -0.71 14.52 11.56
N MET A 239 -1.90 15.11 11.51
CA MET A 239 -2.14 16.49 11.03
C MET A 239 -2.61 17.43 12.15
N GLY A 240 -2.86 16.91 13.36
CA GLY A 240 -3.43 17.67 14.47
C GLY A 240 -4.95 17.80 14.39
N THR A 241 -5.54 18.39 15.43
CA THR A 241 -7.00 18.53 15.56
C THR A 241 -7.56 19.72 14.77
N GLU A 242 -6.74 20.72 14.45
CA GLU A 242 -7.17 21.94 13.76
C GLU A 242 -7.68 21.68 12.34
N ILE A 243 -7.22 20.62 11.67
CA ILE A 243 -7.65 20.29 10.31
C ILE A 243 -9.16 20.07 10.21
N PHE A 244 -9.77 19.50 11.26
CA PHE A 244 -11.21 19.27 11.33
C PHE A 244 -12.02 20.54 11.58
N LYS A 245 -11.40 21.65 12.00
CA LYS A 245 -12.10 22.95 12.07
C LYS A 245 -12.34 23.52 10.68
N GLN A 246 -11.41 23.27 9.75
CA GLN A 246 -11.50 23.75 8.38
C GLN A 246 -12.22 22.76 7.46
N TYR A 247 -12.02 21.45 7.68
CA TYR A 247 -12.56 20.37 6.85
C TYR A 247 -13.27 19.34 7.72
N GLN A 248 -14.51 19.63 8.10
CA GLN A 248 -15.30 18.78 9.01
C GLN A 248 -15.64 17.41 8.38
N THR A 249 -15.84 17.37 7.06
CA THR A 249 -16.21 16.17 6.29
C THR A 249 -15.00 15.43 5.71
N LEU A 250 -13.78 15.77 6.13
CA LEU A 250 -12.55 15.26 5.51
C LEU A 250 -12.49 13.73 5.44
N VAL A 251 -12.98 13.05 6.48
CA VAL A 251 -12.95 11.58 6.57
C VAL A 251 -13.98 10.96 5.63
N GLU A 252 -15.18 11.52 5.58
CA GLU A 252 -16.23 11.11 4.66
C GLU A 252 -15.82 11.33 3.21
N ASP A 253 -15.26 12.51 2.91
CA ASP A 253 -14.77 12.88 1.58
C ASP A 253 -13.62 11.95 1.14
N PHE A 254 -12.70 11.62 2.05
CA PHE A 254 -11.62 10.67 1.79
C PHE A 254 -12.17 9.29 1.41
N TRP A 255 -13.10 8.75 2.19
CA TRP A 255 -13.67 7.42 1.90
C TRP A 255 -14.65 7.44 0.72
N GLU A 256 -15.29 8.56 0.42
CA GLU A 256 -16.08 8.72 -0.80
C GLU A 256 -15.20 8.72 -2.04
N PHE A 257 -14.06 9.43 -1.99
CA PHE A 257 -13.03 9.37 -3.01
C PHE A 257 -12.52 7.93 -3.19
N ASP A 258 -12.15 7.24 -2.10
CA ASP A 258 -11.69 5.85 -2.13
C ASP A 258 -12.71 4.90 -2.78
N ARG A 259 -13.99 5.01 -2.42
CA ARG A 259 -15.06 4.20 -3.02
C ARG A 259 -15.24 4.47 -4.52
N LYS A 260 -15.22 5.74 -4.94
CA LYS A 260 -15.38 6.11 -6.35
C LYS A 260 -14.20 5.66 -7.19
N GLU A 261 -12.99 5.96 -6.70
CA GLU A 261 -11.76 5.67 -7.43
C GLU A 261 -11.43 4.18 -7.42
N ILE A 262 -11.57 3.47 -6.30
CA ILE A 262 -11.18 2.04 -6.18
C ILE A 262 -12.33 1.10 -6.59
N GLY A 263 -13.58 1.48 -6.34
CA GLY A 263 -14.75 0.59 -6.45
C GLY A 263 -15.49 0.61 -7.79
N ALA A 264 -15.52 1.74 -8.51
CA ALA A 264 -16.34 1.86 -9.72
C ALA A 264 -15.51 1.75 -11.02
N ASP A 265 -14.33 2.36 -11.06
CA ASP A 265 -13.60 2.50 -12.32
C ASP A 265 -12.47 1.49 -12.54
N TRP A 266 -11.94 0.76 -11.54
CA TRP A 266 -10.85 -0.19 -11.85
C TRP A 266 -11.32 -1.45 -12.55
N LEU A 267 -12.50 -1.97 -12.18
CA LEU A 267 -13.07 -3.11 -12.90
C LEU A 267 -13.52 -2.67 -14.29
N GLU A 268 -14.09 -1.48 -14.47
CA GLU A 268 -14.41 -0.95 -15.80
C GLU A 268 -13.18 -0.51 -16.59
N VAL A 269 -12.11 0.03 -16.03
CA VAL A 269 -10.88 0.33 -16.78
C VAL A 269 -10.17 -0.97 -17.19
N ILE A 270 -10.27 -2.04 -16.38
CA ILE A 270 -9.84 -3.39 -16.77
C ILE A 270 -10.78 -3.99 -17.84
N PHE A 271 -12.10 -3.83 -17.73
CA PHE A 271 -13.09 -4.41 -18.65
C PHE A 271 -13.29 -3.59 -19.94
N ILE A 272 -13.48 -2.28 -19.89
CA ILE A 272 -13.51 -1.35 -21.02
C ILE A 272 -12.15 -1.34 -21.72
N GLY A 273 -11.03 -1.42 -20.99
CA GLY A 273 -9.71 -1.66 -21.59
C GLY A 273 -9.65 -2.97 -22.40
N ALA A 274 -10.40 -3.99 -22.01
CA ALA A 274 -10.52 -5.25 -22.76
C ALA A 274 -11.57 -5.19 -23.89
N CYS A 275 -12.66 -4.43 -23.74
CA CYS A 275 -13.75 -4.35 -24.71
C CYS A 275 -13.53 -3.30 -25.81
N HIS A 276 -12.84 -2.19 -25.55
CA HIS A 276 -12.55 -1.16 -26.56
C HIS A 276 -11.47 -1.56 -27.58
N TYR A 277 -10.82 -2.72 -27.39
CA TYR A 277 -9.83 -3.31 -28.31
C TYR A 277 -10.30 -4.67 -28.89
N ALA A 278 -11.59 -4.99 -28.74
CA ALA A 278 -12.24 -6.19 -29.26
C ALA A 278 -13.18 -5.92 -30.46
N LEU A 279 -13.17 -4.70 -31.00
CA LEU A 279 -13.73 -4.32 -32.30
C LEU A 279 -12.61 -3.69 -33.15
#